data_AF-A0A936JNP1-F1
#
_entry.id   AF-A0A936JNP1-F1
#
_cell.length_a   1.000
_cell.length_b   1.000
_cell.length_c   1.000
_cell.angle_alpha   90.00
_cell.angle_beta   90.00
_cell.angle_gamma   90.00
#
_symmetry.space_group_name_H-M   'P 1'
#
loop_
_entity.id
_entity.type
_entity.pdbx_description
1 polymer ?
#
loop_
_entity_poly.entity_id
_entity_poly.type
_entity_poly.pdbx_seq_one_letter_code
_entity_poly.pdbx_strand_id
1 'polypeptide(L)'
;MSRNGKLATLLLVVALLGLGAGALLITFTPLGITARQNPGFFHRKHFEAVVARVRSMAPAPGQEARFRLDDPSEPTSLRFVAPAEEFARGAGSGTVWAAVTPDGKLKVVIETRDLGHAGEYGFAYSDVPLSPQPFGGAWSTIDVPGHINLVKPDMNIDEHWWKVLYNLD
;
A
#
# COMPACT_ATOMS: atom_id res chain seq x y z
N MET A 1 64.52 -42.13 50.92
CA MET A 1 64.07 -43.54 50.98
C MET A 1 62.65 -43.51 51.51
N SER A 2 61.56 -43.92 50.87
CA SER A 2 61.22 -44.87 49.79
C SER A 2 60.08 -44.23 48.95
N ARG A 3 60.16 -44.02 47.62
CA ARG A 3 59.99 -44.95 46.47
C ARG A 3 58.66 -45.72 46.39
N ASN A 4 57.78 -45.18 45.54
CA ASN A 4 57.16 -45.80 44.35
C ASN A 4 56.04 -46.86 44.44
N GLY A 5 55.03 -46.60 43.61
CA GLY A 5 54.27 -47.59 42.83
C GLY A 5 52.83 -47.75 43.31
N LYS A 6 51.78 -47.59 42.50
CA LYS A 6 51.55 -47.98 41.10
C LYS A 6 50.35 -47.13 40.58
N LEU A 7 50.39 -46.57 39.36
CA LEU A 7 49.80 -47.17 38.13
C LEU A 7 48.42 -47.80 38.39
N ALA A 8 47.37 -47.62 37.60
CA ALA A 8 47.07 -46.84 36.42
C ALA A 8 45.59 -47.14 36.16
N THR A 9 44.73 -46.14 36.01
CA THR A 9 43.46 -46.33 35.29
C THR A 9 43.26 -45.14 34.38
N LEU A 10 43.79 -45.33 33.18
CA LEU A 10 43.55 -44.55 31.99
C LEU A 10 42.08 -44.77 31.54
N LEU A 11 41.51 -43.75 30.90
CA LEU A 11 40.30 -43.78 30.07
C LEU A 11 38.93 -43.92 30.77
N LEU A 12 38.27 -42.78 30.99
CA LEU A 12 36.91 -42.61 30.46
C LEU A 12 36.62 -41.15 30.15
N VAL A 13 36.79 -40.83 28.86
CA VAL A 13 35.96 -39.91 28.07
C VAL A 13 35.96 -38.44 28.52
N VAL A 14 36.74 -37.67 27.76
CA VAL A 14 36.41 -36.32 27.30
C VAL A 14 34.95 -36.32 26.80
N ALA A 15 34.01 -36.08 27.72
CA ALA A 15 32.58 -35.99 27.44
C ALA A 15 32.12 -34.57 27.75
N LEU A 16 31.84 -33.85 26.66
CA LEU A 16 30.96 -32.69 26.55
C LEU A 16 31.54 -31.39 27.15
N LEU A 17 32.24 -30.52 26.41
CA LEU A 17 31.78 -29.88 25.16
C LEU A 17 30.25 -29.82 25.10
N GLY A 18 29.63 -28.86 25.80
CA GLY A 18 28.19 -28.73 25.66
C GLY A 18 27.45 -27.81 26.62
N LEU A 19 28.12 -26.94 27.37
CA LEU A 19 27.45 -25.75 27.89
C LEU A 19 28.03 -24.54 27.18
N GLY A 20 27.87 -24.58 25.85
CA GLY A 20 27.90 -23.38 25.05
C GLY A 20 26.84 -22.46 25.63
N ALA A 21 27.29 -21.47 26.39
CA ALA A 21 26.59 -20.21 26.59
C ALA A 21 26.47 -19.49 25.23
N GLY A 22 25.82 -20.13 24.28
CA GLY A 22 25.17 -19.49 23.16
C GLY A 22 23.90 -18.90 23.72
N ALA A 23 24.03 -17.82 24.48
CA ALA A 23 22.95 -16.86 24.58
C ALA A 23 22.70 -16.40 23.14
N LEU A 24 21.81 -17.10 22.45
CA LEU A 24 21.19 -16.62 21.24
C LEU A 24 20.34 -15.44 21.70
N LEU A 25 21.01 -14.30 21.90
CA LEU A 25 20.43 -12.99 21.76
C LEU A 25 19.88 -12.99 20.33
N ILE A 26 18.67 -13.49 20.19
CA ILE A 26 17.76 -13.03 19.16
C ILE A 26 17.56 -11.58 19.54
N THR A 27 18.49 -10.72 19.12
CA THR A 27 18.18 -9.34 18.88
C THR A 27 17.04 -9.42 17.89
N PHE A 28 15.82 -9.28 18.39
CA PHE A 28 14.75 -8.68 17.62
C PHE A 28 15.25 -7.29 17.23
N THR A 29 16.18 -7.23 16.27
CA THR A 29 16.14 -6.15 15.31
C THR A 29 14.71 -6.21 14.82
N PRO A 30 13.86 -5.21 15.09
CA PRO A 30 12.66 -5.08 14.29
C PRO A 30 13.21 -4.99 12.87
N LEU A 31 13.19 -6.13 12.15
CA LEU A 31 13.42 -6.14 10.72
C LEU A 31 12.40 -5.14 10.24
N GLY A 32 12.92 -3.96 9.86
CA GLY A 32 12.17 -2.76 9.59
C GLY A 32 11.29 -2.96 8.37
N ILE A 33 10.29 -3.82 8.49
CA ILE A 33 9.06 -3.78 7.71
C ILE A 33 8.28 -2.59 8.27
N THR A 34 8.89 -1.40 8.23
CA THR A 34 8.12 -0.21 7.91
C THR A 34 7.60 -0.48 6.51
N ALA A 35 6.45 -1.15 6.42
CA ALA A 35 5.68 -1.18 5.19
C ALA A 35 5.52 0.29 4.80
N ARG A 36 6.31 0.74 3.81
CA ARG A 36 6.35 2.16 3.47
C ARG A 36 4.93 2.57 3.13
N GLN A 37 4.35 3.45 3.94
CA GLN A 37 3.04 4.07 3.74
C GLN A 37 3.11 4.97 2.50
N ASN A 38 3.04 4.36 1.32
CA ASN A 38 3.24 5.01 0.03
C ASN A 38 2.49 4.22 -1.06
N PRO A 39 1.86 4.90 -2.04
CA PRO A 39 1.19 4.27 -3.19
C PRO A 39 2.11 3.50 -4.14
N GLY A 40 3.43 3.59 -4.00
CA GLY A 40 4.39 3.00 -4.93
C GLY A 40 5.00 4.05 -5.85
N PHE A 41 5.47 3.61 -7.02
CA PHE A 41 6.02 4.49 -8.04
C PHE A 41 4.91 5.04 -8.93
N PHE A 42 4.99 6.32 -9.28
CA PHE A 42 4.06 6.94 -10.21
C PHE A 42 4.51 6.71 -11.66
N HIS A 43 3.81 5.84 -12.38
CA HIS A 43 4.05 5.56 -13.80
C HIS A 43 3.06 6.32 -14.66
N ARG A 44 3.37 7.59 -14.98
CA ARG A 44 2.45 8.51 -15.70
C ARG A 44 1.73 7.86 -16.88
N LYS A 45 2.47 7.31 -17.84
CA LYS A 45 1.90 6.69 -19.05
C LYS A 45 0.88 5.59 -18.73
N HIS A 46 1.15 4.79 -17.70
CA HIS A 46 0.25 3.72 -17.29
C HIS A 46 -1.03 4.29 -16.65
N PHE A 47 -0.92 5.21 -15.69
CA PHE A 47 -2.08 5.79 -15.03
C PHE A 47 -2.92 6.68 -15.95
N GLU A 48 -2.31 7.39 -16.91
CA GLU A 48 -3.03 8.11 -17.97
C GLU A 48 -3.82 7.14 -18.87
N ALA A 49 -3.29 5.95 -19.14
CA ALA A 49 -4.03 4.92 -19.88
C ALA A 49 -5.23 4.38 -19.08
N VAL A 50 -5.11 4.22 -17.76
CA VAL A 50 -6.24 3.89 -16.88
C VAL A 50 -7.29 4.99 -16.91
N VAL A 51 -6.90 6.26 -16.77
CA VAL A 51 -7.81 7.42 -16.86
C VAL A 51 -8.50 7.50 -18.22
N ALA A 52 -7.78 7.25 -19.32
CA ALA A 52 -8.36 7.21 -20.66
C ALA A 52 -9.40 6.09 -20.79
N ARG A 53 -9.12 4.92 -20.21
CA ARG A 53 -10.08 3.80 -20.17
C ARG A 53 -11.32 4.14 -19.34
N VAL A 54 -11.13 4.71 -18.14
CA VAL A 54 -12.24 5.21 -17.31
C VAL A 54 -13.08 6.21 -18.11
N ARG A 55 -12.46 7.18 -18.81
CA ARG A 55 -13.16 8.17 -19.62
C ARG A 55 -14.04 7.52 -20.70
N SER A 56 -13.55 6.47 -21.36
CA SER A 56 -14.33 5.72 -22.37
C SER A 56 -15.52 4.96 -21.80
N MET A 57 -15.54 4.74 -20.48
CA MET A 57 -16.56 4.00 -19.73
C MET A 57 -17.34 4.89 -18.75
N ALA A 58 -17.07 6.19 -18.75
CA ALA A 58 -17.42 7.07 -17.65
C ALA A 58 -18.95 7.13 -17.45
N PRO A 59 -19.41 7.25 -16.19
CA PRO A 59 -20.83 7.41 -15.91
C PRO A 59 -21.33 8.77 -16.43
N ALA A 60 -22.65 8.97 -16.42
CA ALA A 60 -23.22 10.23 -16.89
C ALA A 60 -22.76 11.41 -16.01
N PRO A 61 -22.81 12.67 -16.51
CA PRO A 61 -22.53 13.84 -15.69
C PRO A 61 -23.34 13.85 -14.39
N GLY A 62 -22.68 14.15 -13.27
CA GLY A 62 -23.25 14.12 -11.93
C GLY A 62 -23.29 12.74 -11.27
N GLN A 63 -22.75 11.70 -11.90
CA GLN A 63 -22.71 10.34 -11.36
C GLN A 63 -21.30 9.91 -10.97
N GLU A 64 -21.25 9.01 -9.99
CA GLU A 64 -20.05 8.26 -9.60
C GLU A 64 -20.20 6.80 -10.03
N ALA A 65 -19.08 6.17 -10.37
CA ALA A 65 -18.99 4.75 -10.67
C ALA A 65 -17.75 4.13 -10.01
N ARG A 66 -17.88 2.85 -9.64
CA ARG A 66 -16.77 2.03 -9.15
C ARG A 66 -16.39 0.99 -10.21
N PHE A 67 -15.09 0.88 -10.44
CA PHE A 67 -14.48 -0.06 -11.37
C PHE A 67 -13.47 -0.94 -10.66
N ARG A 68 -13.16 -2.07 -11.28
CA ARG A 68 -12.08 -2.96 -10.90
C ARG A 68 -11.08 -3.06 -12.05
N LEU A 69 -9.81 -2.88 -11.71
CA LEU A 69 -8.66 -3.19 -12.56
C LEU A 69 -8.16 -4.58 -12.13
N ASP A 70 -8.63 -5.62 -12.82
CA ASP A 70 -8.29 -7.02 -12.47
C ASP A 70 -6.79 -7.33 -12.58
N ASP A 71 -6.10 -6.71 -13.54
CA ASP A 71 -4.64 -6.73 -13.67
C ASP A 71 -4.11 -5.29 -13.58
N PRO A 72 -3.45 -4.91 -12.47
CA PRO A 72 -2.91 -3.57 -12.28
C PRO A 72 -1.85 -3.15 -13.31
N SER A 73 -1.31 -4.07 -14.11
CA SER A 73 -0.37 -3.75 -15.18
C SER A 73 -1.03 -3.49 -16.53
N GLU A 74 -2.29 -3.90 -16.70
CA GLU A 74 -3.04 -3.87 -17.96
C GLU A 74 -4.29 -2.98 -17.86
N PRO A 75 -4.22 -1.69 -18.26
CA PRO A 75 -5.35 -0.75 -18.18
C PRO A 75 -6.65 -1.23 -18.83
N THR A 76 -6.57 -2.12 -19.82
CA THR A 76 -7.72 -2.69 -20.51
C THR A 76 -8.50 -3.72 -19.68
N SER A 77 -7.94 -4.20 -18.57
CA SER A 77 -8.65 -5.07 -17.62
C SER A 77 -9.66 -4.32 -16.76
N LEU A 78 -9.83 -3.00 -16.97
CA LEU A 78 -10.79 -2.20 -16.25
C LEU A 78 -12.24 -2.61 -16.62
N ARG A 79 -13.03 -2.92 -15.61
CA ARG A 79 -14.46 -3.26 -15.73
C ARG A 79 -15.28 -2.64 -14.62
N PHE A 80 -16.60 -2.57 -14.79
CA PHE A 80 -17.49 -2.22 -13.69
C PHE A 80 -17.44 -3.29 -12.60
N VAL A 81 -17.53 -2.84 -11.34
CA VAL A 81 -17.72 -3.73 -10.20
C VAL A 81 -19.16 -4.24 -10.21
N ALA A 82 -19.35 -5.54 -10.04
CA ALA A 82 -20.69 -6.09 -9.95
C ALA A 82 -21.36 -5.69 -8.61
N PRO A 83 -22.69 -5.49 -8.55
CA PRO A 83 -23.36 -5.05 -7.32
C PRO A 83 -23.13 -5.92 -6.08
N ALA A 84 -22.85 -7.22 -6.26
CA ALA A 84 -22.59 -8.18 -5.18
C ALA A 84 -21.10 -8.53 -5.03
N GLU A 85 -20.20 -7.83 -5.73
CA GLU A 85 -18.77 -8.07 -5.64
C GLU A 85 -18.20 -7.39 -4.41
N GLU A 86 -17.88 -8.22 -3.41
CA GLU A 86 -17.20 -7.81 -2.19
C GLU A 86 -15.69 -8.00 -2.33
N PHE A 87 -14.93 -7.08 -1.75
CA PHE A 87 -13.48 -7.19 -1.66
C PHE A 87 -13.12 -7.49 -0.21
N ALA A 88 -12.32 -8.53 -0.01
CA ALA A 88 -11.73 -8.77 1.30
C ALA A 88 -10.84 -7.60 1.69
N ARG A 89 -10.77 -7.29 2.98
CA ARG A 89 -9.80 -6.32 3.53
C ARG A 89 -8.38 -6.74 3.10
N GLY A 90 -7.58 -5.79 2.62
CA GLY A 90 -6.24 -6.08 2.06
C GLY A 90 -6.26 -6.44 0.57
N ALA A 91 -7.43 -6.44 -0.09
CA ALA A 91 -7.58 -6.75 -1.52
C ALA A 91 -8.14 -5.57 -2.35
N GLY A 92 -8.21 -4.38 -1.76
CA GLY A 92 -8.67 -3.15 -2.41
C GLY A 92 -7.81 -2.72 -3.60
N SER A 93 -6.52 -3.07 -3.65
CA SER A 93 -5.62 -2.75 -4.79
C SER A 93 -6.25 -3.10 -6.14
N GLY A 94 -6.31 -2.12 -7.04
CA GLY A 94 -7.00 -2.21 -8.32
C GLY A 94 -8.43 -1.65 -8.30
N THR A 95 -8.94 -1.19 -7.15
CA THR A 95 -10.20 -0.45 -7.10
C THR A 95 -10.01 0.94 -7.70
N VAL A 96 -10.96 1.33 -8.55
CA VAL A 96 -10.95 2.63 -9.20
C VAL A 96 -12.31 3.29 -9.00
N TRP A 97 -12.33 4.48 -8.42
CA TRP A 97 -13.53 5.32 -8.33
C TRP A 97 -13.44 6.42 -9.36
N ALA A 98 -14.55 6.72 -10.01
CA ALA A 98 -14.63 7.83 -10.95
C ALA A 98 -15.92 8.61 -10.78
N ALA A 99 -15.84 9.93 -10.88
CA ALA A 99 -16.99 10.81 -10.94
C ALA A 99 -16.83 11.77 -12.11
N VAL A 100 -17.94 12.08 -12.76
CA VAL A 100 -18.02 13.11 -13.78
C VAL A 100 -18.80 14.28 -13.20
N THR A 101 -18.20 15.46 -13.14
CA THR A 101 -18.89 16.67 -12.68
C THR A 101 -20.02 17.05 -13.64
N PRO A 102 -20.99 17.90 -13.23
CA PRO A 102 -22.07 18.34 -14.12
C PRO A 102 -21.58 19.02 -15.42
N ASP A 103 -20.40 19.66 -15.41
CA ASP A 103 -19.75 20.27 -16.58
C ASP A 103 -18.84 19.30 -17.36
N GLY A 104 -18.89 18.00 -17.05
CA GLY A 104 -18.23 16.94 -17.81
C GLY A 104 -16.75 16.71 -17.47
N LYS A 105 -16.26 17.21 -16.33
CA LYS A 105 -14.87 17.01 -15.88
C LYS A 105 -14.75 15.69 -15.14
N LEU A 106 -13.76 14.89 -15.52
CA LEU A 106 -13.50 13.60 -14.92
C LEU A 106 -12.59 13.75 -13.70
N LYS A 107 -12.97 13.09 -12.60
CA LYS A 107 -12.12 12.83 -11.45
C LYS A 107 -11.99 11.33 -11.27
N VAL A 108 -10.79 10.84 -11.00
CA VAL A 108 -10.50 9.41 -10.85
C VAL A 108 -9.62 9.20 -9.62
N VAL A 109 -9.90 8.15 -8.88
CA VAL A 109 -9.07 7.67 -7.78
C VAL A 109 -8.71 6.22 -8.09
N ILE A 110 -7.42 5.89 -8.08
CA ILE A 110 -6.88 4.57 -8.40
C ILE A 110 -6.17 4.05 -7.15
N GLU A 111 -6.71 3.03 -6.52
CA GLU A 111 -6.06 2.34 -5.41
C GLU A 111 -4.97 1.40 -5.94
N THR A 112 -3.74 1.59 -5.49
CA THR A 112 -2.59 0.77 -5.89
C THR A 112 -2.08 -0.11 -4.77
N ARG A 113 -2.54 0.12 -3.54
CA ARG A 113 -2.12 -0.64 -2.38
C ARG A 113 -3.15 -0.60 -1.26
N ASP A 114 -3.55 -1.77 -0.81
CA ASP A 114 -4.38 -1.96 0.37
C ASP A 114 -3.51 -2.57 1.48
N LEU A 115 -3.33 -1.89 2.61
CA LEU A 115 -2.64 -2.42 3.79
C LEU A 115 -3.59 -2.73 4.95
N GLY A 116 -4.89 -2.85 4.67
CA GLY A 116 -5.94 -3.00 5.68
C GLY A 116 -5.89 -1.85 6.68
N HIS A 117 -5.74 -2.17 7.97
CA HIS A 117 -5.70 -1.18 9.06
C HIS A 117 -4.52 -0.19 8.98
N ALA A 118 -3.50 -0.45 8.15
CA ALA A 118 -2.38 0.48 7.98
C ALA A 118 -2.61 1.51 6.85
N GLY A 119 -3.81 1.52 6.29
CA GLY A 119 -4.28 2.46 5.27
C GLY A 119 -4.22 1.92 3.85
N GLU A 120 -4.98 2.56 2.99
CA GLU A 120 -5.01 2.31 1.56
C GLU A 120 -4.33 3.47 0.84
N TYR A 121 -3.64 3.21 -0.27
CA TYR A 121 -2.84 4.22 -0.96
C TYR A 121 -3.10 4.16 -2.46
N GLY A 122 -2.98 5.30 -3.10
CA GLY A 122 -3.07 5.35 -4.55
C GLY A 122 -2.76 6.71 -5.15
N PHE A 123 -3.37 6.93 -6.30
CA PHE A 123 -3.24 8.16 -7.07
C PHE A 123 -4.61 8.70 -7.44
N ALA A 124 -4.78 10.01 -7.30
CA ALA A 124 -5.94 10.72 -7.77
C ALA A 124 -5.59 11.55 -9.00
N TYR A 125 -6.52 11.59 -9.96
CA TYR A 125 -6.51 12.42 -11.15
C TYR A 125 -7.74 13.32 -11.15
N SER A 126 -7.59 14.54 -11.66
CA SER A 126 -8.73 15.42 -11.93
C SER A 126 -8.46 16.25 -13.18
N ASP A 127 -9.45 16.36 -14.06
CA ASP A 127 -9.42 17.25 -15.23
C ASP A 127 -9.28 18.73 -14.87
N VAL A 128 -9.58 19.09 -13.63
CA VAL A 128 -9.46 20.45 -13.10
C VAL A 128 -8.54 20.47 -11.88
N PRO A 129 -7.82 21.58 -11.63
CA PRO A 129 -7.00 21.73 -10.43
C PRO A 129 -7.81 21.46 -9.16
N LEU A 130 -7.24 20.65 -8.27
CA LEU A 130 -7.82 20.36 -6.96
C LEU A 130 -7.30 21.34 -5.91
N SER A 131 -8.18 21.76 -5.02
CA SER A 131 -7.84 22.63 -3.89
C SER A 131 -7.93 21.85 -2.58
N PRO A 132 -6.79 21.51 -1.96
CA PRO A 132 -6.79 20.81 -0.68
C PRO A 132 -7.53 21.62 0.40
N GLN A 133 -8.38 20.95 1.17
CA GLN A 133 -9.11 21.53 2.29
C GLN A 133 -8.52 21.02 3.61
N PRO A 134 -8.31 21.89 4.63
CA PRO A 134 -7.77 21.44 5.91
C PRO A 134 -8.61 20.32 6.55
N PHE A 135 -7.96 19.24 6.98
CA PHE A 135 -8.59 18.13 7.70
C PHE A 135 -8.15 18.08 9.16
N GLY A 136 -6.86 18.34 9.41
CA GLY A 136 -6.27 18.40 10.75
C GLY A 136 -4.77 18.17 10.75
N GLY A 137 -4.04 18.85 11.64
CA GLY A 137 -2.58 18.77 11.70
C GLY A 137 -1.94 19.17 10.36
N ALA A 138 -1.12 18.28 9.80
CA ALA A 138 -0.48 18.47 8.50
C ALA A 138 -1.29 17.90 7.30
N TRP A 139 -2.51 17.40 7.54
CA TRP A 139 -3.32 16.73 6.53
C TRP A 139 -4.41 17.63 5.97
N SER A 140 -4.68 17.44 4.68
CA SER A 140 -5.79 18.03 3.95
C SER A 140 -6.59 16.94 3.23
N THR A 141 -7.82 17.24 2.83
CA THR A 141 -8.61 16.43 1.89
C THR A 141 -8.63 17.06 0.51
N ILE A 142 -8.86 16.27 -0.54
CA ILE A 142 -9.18 16.76 -1.88
C ILE A 142 -10.53 16.23 -2.34
N ASP A 143 -11.25 17.04 -3.12
CA ASP A 143 -12.59 16.69 -3.63
C ASP A 143 -12.49 15.78 -4.86
N VAL A 144 -12.48 14.46 -4.62
CA VAL A 144 -12.42 13.37 -5.61
C VAL A 144 -13.33 12.22 -5.13
N PRO A 145 -13.77 11.29 -6.01
CA PRO A 145 -14.73 10.25 -5.64
C PRO A 145 -14.17 9.20 -4.67
N GLY A 146 -15.04 8.33 -4.17
CA GLY A 146 -14.69 7.27 -3.23
C GLY A 146 -14.63 7.75 -1.78
N HIS A 147 -13.63 7.24 -1.04
CA HIS A 147 -13.45 7.53 0.38
C HIS A 147 -12.87 8.93 0.65
N ILE A 148 -12.66 9.28 1.92
CA ILE A 148 -11.91 10.49 2.27
C ILE A 148 -10.46 10.33 1.76
N ASN A 149 -10.05 11.24 0.88
CA ASN A 149 -8.74 11.26 0.25
C ASN A 149 -7.81 12.22 0.98
N LEU A 150 -6.92 11.70 1.82
CA LEU A 150 -5.96 12.48 2.59
C LEU A 150 -4.70 12.78 1.78
N VAL A 151 -4.24 14.03 1.83
CA VAL A 151 -3.04 14.53 1.16
C VAL A 151 -2.21 15.43 2.06
N LYS A 152 -0.94 15.60 1.69
CA LYS A 152 0.01 16.58 2.21
C LYS A 152 0.55 17.45 1.07
N PRO A 153 1.18 18.60 1.36
CA PRO A 153 1.75 19.46 0.31
C PRO A 153 2.75 18.76 -0.62
N ASP A 154 3.53 17.79 -0.12
CA ASP A 154 4.52 17.02 -0.89
C ASP A 154 3.92 15.81 -1.66
N MET A 155 2.60 15.62 -1.57
CA MET A 155 1.88 14.57 -2.28
C MET A 155 1.31 15.03 -3.62
N ASN A 156 1.34 16.33 -3.92
CA ASN A 156 1.08 16.84 -5.27
C ASN A 156 2.17 16.34 -6.24
N ILE A 157 1.77 15.79 -7.37
CA ILE A 157 2.68 15.38 -8.45
C ILE A 157 2.71 16.47 -9.51
N ASP A 158 1.54 16.95 -9.93
CA ASP A 158 1.36 18.08 -10.83
C ASP A 158 -0.05 18.69 -10.69
N GLU A 159 -0.47 19.50 -11.67
CA GLU A 159 -1.78 20.15 -11.73
C GLU A 159 -2.97 19.17 -11.61
N HIS A 160 -2.82 17.95 -12.14
CA HIS A 160 -3.89 16.96 -12.26
C HIS A 160 -3.71 15.76 -11.34
N TRP A 161 -2.48 15.45 -10.93
CA TRP A 161 -2.13 14.23 -10.24
C TRP A 161 -1.70 14.44 -8.79
N TRP A 162 -2.23 13.59 -7.92
CA TRP A 162 -1.93 13.56 -6.50
C TRP A 162 -1.65 12.13 -6.05
N LYS A 163 -0.71 11.96 -5.12
CA LYS A 163 -0.70 10.78 -4.24
C LYS A 163 -1.79 10.96 -3.19
N VAL A 164 -2.42 9.87 -2.80
CA VAL A 164 -3.52 9.89 -1.82
C VAL A 164 -3.38 8.72 -0.85
N LEU A 165 -3.80 8.98 0.39
CA LEU A 165 -4.04 7.99 1.43
C LEU A 165 -5.55 7.95 1.67
N TYR A 166 -6.13 6.76 1.59
CA TYR A 166 -7.52 6.52 1.95
C TYR A 166 -7.58 5.74 3.25
N ASN A 167 -8.67 5.96 3.97
CA ASN A 167 -9.19 5.10 5.03
C ASN A 167 -8.18 4.63 6.12
N LEU A 168 -8.34 5.11 7.36
CA LEU A 168 -7.59 4.61 8.53
C LEU A 168 -8.46 3.79 9.50
N ASP A 169 -9.61 3.26 9.03
CA ASP A 169 -10.53 2.44 9.84
C ASP A 169 -9.84 1.38 10.74
#